data_AF-A0A0G0RLW6-F1
#
_entry.id   AF-A0A0G0RLW6-F1
#
_cell.length_a   1.000
_cell.length_b   1.000
_cell.length_c   1.000
_cell.angle_alpha   90.00
_cell.angle_beta   90.00
_cell.angle_gamma   90.00
#
_symmetry.space_group_name_H-M   'P 1'
#
loop_
_entity.id
_entity.type
_entity.pdbx_description
1 polymer ?
#
loop_
_entity_poly.entity_id
_entity_poly.type
_entity_poly.pdbx_seq_one_letter_code
_entity_poly.pdbx_strand_id
1 'polypeptide(L)'
;MERINLREFLLSIRKLGNKNEFMQKEIKKYIKYIEKNLLYISLIILFILLFSYVFSSCFRFVLYFLNIEPNFLVVFITAITLIFSAIENKKERKYNFNLNLKNSVEEKAAIVIGKLFIMMNDSQNYLQTIKDIKNAIEKNKKFVDMNNVLSLDLLKKDRELVGSYIVIYFSQYIQNDWNLMVDKINKIGTNCSMAMTNYNENYNLINTAGFENETLSNIDNTIKESEILNEEIYELTEKMKNTLLSIIVENNNKMKEKYIN
;
A
#
# COMPACT_ATOMS: atom_id res chain seq x y z
N MET A 1 68.94 -13.48 -46.99
CA MET A 1 67.98 -13.72 -45.89
C MET A 1 67.81 -12.40 -45.15
N GLU A 2 66.80 -11.61 -45.52
CA GLU A 2 66.57 -10.28 -44.93
C GLU A 2 66.07 -10.42 -43.49
N ARG A 3 66.80 -9.84 -42.54
CA ARG A 3 66.35 -9.76 -41.14
C ARG A 3 65.28 -8.69 -41.05
N ILE A 4 64.01 -9.10 -40.97
CA ILE A 4 62.91 -8.20 -40.64
C ILE A 4 63.23 -7.56 -39.27
N ASN A 5 63.27 -6.23 -39.24
CA ASN A 5 63.58 -5.47 -38.03
C ASN A 5 62.41 -5.61 -37.04
N LEU A 6 62.59 -6.53 -36.08
CA LEU A 6 61.57 -6.94 -35.11
C LEU A 6 60.89 -5.76 -34.40
N ARG A 7 61.61 -4.64 -34.23
CA ARG A 7 61.11 -3.41 -33.62
C ARG A 7 60.03 -2.72 -34.48
N GLU A 8 60.19 -2.68 -35.80
CA GLU A 8 59.20 -2.08 -36.70
C GLU A 8 57.96 -2.95 -36.84
N PHE A 9 58.15 -4.28 -36.86
CA PHE A 9 57.04 -5.23 -36.87
C PHE A 9 56.18 -5.10 -35.59
N LEU A 10 56.79 -5.06 -34.41
CA LEU A 10 56.07 -4.88 -33.14
C LEU A 10 55.37 -3.52 -33.03
N LEU A 11 55.96 -2.45 -33.58
CA LEU A 11 55.33 -1.13 -33.67
C LEU A 11 54.10 -1.13 -34.59
N SER A 12 54.14 -1.88 -35.70
CA SER A 12 53.00 -2.02 -36.62
C SER A 12 51.83 -2.76 -35.97
N ILE A 13 52.11 -3.84 -35.23
CA ILE A 13 51.10 -4.61 -34.48
C ILE A 13 50.48 -3.74 -33.37
N ARG A 14 51.27 -2.95 -32.64
CA ARG A 14 50.77 -2.05 -31.60
C ARG A 14 49.90 -0.92 -32.17
N LYS A 15 50.25 -0.37 -33.33
CA LYS A 15 49.40 0.61 -34.05
C LYS A 15 48.10 -0.01 -34.54
N LEU A 16 48.12 -1.25 -35.03
CA LEU A 16 46.92 -2.03 -35.40
C LEU A 16 46.02 -2.32 -34.20
N GLY A 17 46.60 -2.71 -33.05
CA GLY A 17 45.86 -2.95 -31.80
C GLY A 17 45.18 -1.69 -31.26
N ASN A 18 45.89 -0.56 -31.21
CA ASN A 18 45.33 0.72 -30.75
C ASN A 18 44.24 1.26 -31.69
N LYS A 19 44.36 1.04 -33.01
CA LYS A 19 43.33 1.44 -33.99
C LYS A 19 42.05 0.62 -33.81
N ASN A 20 42.17 -0.67 -33.48
CA ASN A 20 41.03 -1.53 -33.18
C ASN A 20 40.33 -1.16 -31.86
N GLU A 21 41.08 -0.81 -30.80
CA GLU A 21 40.47 -0.36 -29.54
C GLU A 21 39.73 0.97 -29.67
N PHE A 22 40.27 1.92 -30.43
CA PHE A 22 39.61 3.20 -30.70
C PHE A 22 38.31 3.00 -31.50
N MET A 23 38.36 2.19 -32.56
CA MET A 23 37.17 1.84 -33.35
C MET A 23 36.09 1.16 -32.50
N GLN A 24 36.46 0.24 -31.61
CA GLN A 24 35.51 -0.43 -30.73
C GLN A 24 34.86 0.51 -29.70
N LYS A 25 35.60 1.48 -29.17
CA LYS A 25 35.07 2.50 -28.25
C LYS A 25 34.09 3.44 -28.95
N GLU A 26 34.42 3.89 -30.15
CA GLU A 26 33.53 4.71 -30.97
C GLU A 26 32.25 3.91 -31.33
N ILE A 27 32.37 2.68 -31.82
CA ILE A 27 31.21 1.82 -32.12
C ILE A 27 30.31 1.63 -30.90
N LYS A 28 30.87 1.37 -29.71
CA LYS A 28 30.08 1.27 -28.46
C LYS A 28 29.36 2.58 -28.10
N LYS A 29 29.97 3.74 -28.37
CA LYS A 29 29.36 5.04 -28.16
C LYS A 29 28.21 5.28 -29.14
N TYR A 30 28.37 4.91 -30.41
CA TYR A 30 27.30 4.96 -31.41
C TYR A 30 26.16 3.98 -31.09
N ILE A 31 26.45 2.75 -30.66
CA ILE A 31 25.42 1.78 -30.23
C ILE A 31 24.62 2.35 -29.05
N LYS A 32 25.27 2.88 -28.01
CA LYS A 32 24.56 3.52 -26.90
C LYS A 32 23.73 4.73 -27.33
N TYR A 33 24.20 5.49 -28.31
CA TYR A 33 23.45 6.62 -28.88
C TYR A 33 22.23 6.14 -29.68
N ILE A 34 22.39 5.07 -30.48
CA ILE A 34 21.30 4.43 -31.23
C ILE A 34 20.28 3.83 -30.28
N GLU A 35 20.69 3.12 -29.21
CA GLU A 35 19.78 2.58 -28.20
C GLU A 35 18.97 3.68 -27.50
N LYS A 36 19.62 4.79 -27.12
CA LYS A 36 18.96 5.93 -26.47
C LYS A 36 17.96 6.63 -27.39
N ASN A 37 18.24 6.69 -28.69
CA ASN A 37 17.44 7.41 -29.68
C ASN A 37 16.72 6.49 -30.67
N LEU A 38 16.62 5.19 -30.36
CA LEU A 38 16.18 4.14 -31.29
C LEU A 38 14.81 4.46 -31.89
N LEU A 39 13.92 5.02 -31.07
CA LEU A 39 12.57 5.44 -31.46
C LEU A 39 12.60 6.58 -32.49
N TYR A 40 13.38 7.63 -32.25
CA TYR A 40 13.50 8.76 -33.18
C TYR A 40 14.15 8.35 -34.49
N ILE A 41 15.20 7.52 -34.42
CA ILE A 41 15.87 6.98 -35.62
C ILE A 41 14.92 6.10 -36.42
N SER A 42 14.12 5.25 -35.76
CA SER A 42 13.12 4.39 -36.41
C SER A 42 12.01 5.19 -37.08
N LEU A 43 11.55 6.29 -36.45
CA LEU A 43 10.57 7.21 -37.05
C LEU A 43 11.12 7.93 -38.28
N ILE A 44 12.38 8.37 -38.23
CA ILE A 44 13.05 9.01 -39.37
C ILE A 44 13.20 8.01 -40.53
N ILE A 45 13.64 6.78 -40.25
CA ILE A 45 13.75 5.71 -41.27
C ILE A 45 12.37 5.41 -41.87
N LEU A 46 11.32 5.29 -41.05
CA LEU A 46 9.95 5.07 -41.51
C LEU A 46 9.47 6.23 -42.40
N PHE A 47 9.72 7.47 -42.00
CA PHE A 47 9.36 8.66 -42.78
C PHE A 47 10.07 8.69 -44.13
N ILE A 48 11.38 8.38 -44.15
CA ILE A 48 12.17 8.29 -45.39
C ILE A 48 11.65 7.17 -46.31
N LEU A 49 11.30 6.01 -45.75
CA LEU A 49 10.74 4.89 -46.52
C LEU A 49 9.36 5.24 -47.10
N LEU A 50 8.52 5.91 -46.31
CA LEU A 50 7.19 6.35 -46.75
C LEU A 50 7.29 7.42 -47.83
N PHE A 51 8.19 8.38 -47.66
CA PHE A 51 8.48 9.41 -48.66
C PHE A 51 9.06 8.79 -49.94
N SER A 52 9.99 7.85 -49.82
CA SER A 52 10.54 7.12 -50.97
C SER A 52 9.49 6.29 -51.70
N TYR A 53 8.56 5.67 -50.97
CA TYR A 53 7.40 4.98 -51.55
C TYR A 53 6.48 5.93 -52.32
N VAL A 54 6.15 7.10 -51.75
CA VAL A 54 5.27 8.08 -52.40
C VAL A 54 5.94 8.76 -53.59
N PHE A 55 7.25 8.99 -53.59
CA PHE A 55 7.90 9.82 -54.61
C PHE A 55 8.82 9.06 -55.59
N SER A 56 9.17 7.79 -55.34
CA SER A 56 10.03 7.00 -56.23
C SER A 56 9.30 5.83 -56.88
N SER A 57 9.04 5.94 -58.19
CA SER A 57 8.46 4.88 -59.01
C SER A 57 9.34 3.62 -59.05
N CYS A 58 10.66 3.80 -58.99
CA CYS A 58 11.64 2.71 -59.00
C CYS A 58 11.56 1.87 -57.71
N PHE A 59 11.38 2.52 -56.56
CA PHE A 59 11.21 1.83 -55.28
C PHE A 59 9.90 1.03 -55.23
N ARG A 60 8.80 1.59 -55.75
CA ARG A 60 7.53 0.85 -55.88
C ARG A 60 7.67 -0.39 -56.78
N PHE A 61 8.42 -0.27 -57.88
CA PHE A 61 8.70 -1.40 -58.77
C PHE A 61 9.51 -2.51 -58.08
N VAL A 62 10.53 -2.14 -57.29
CA VAL A 62 11.32 -3.12 -56.50
C VAL A 62 10.45 -3.84 -55.46
N LEU A 63 9.57 -3.13 -54.75
CA LEU A 63 8.64 -3.75 -53.79
C LEU A 63 7.66 -4.71 -54.47
N TYR A 64 7.16 -4.33 -55.64
CA TYR A 64 6.30 -5.18 -56.47
C TYR A 64 7.05 -6.43 -56.96
N PHE A 65 8.31 -6.29 -57.40
CA PHE A 65 9.15 -7.40 -57.83
C PHE A 65 9.44 -8.40 -56.69
N LEU A 66 9.51 -7.90 -55.45
CA LEU A 66 9.66 -8.74 -54.26
C LEU A 66 8.33 -9.31 -53.73
N ASN A 67 7.21 -9.15 -54.46
CA ASN A 67 5.86 -9.56 -54.05
C ASN A 67 5.42 -9.00 -52.67
N ILE A 68 5.90 -7.82 -52.30
CA ILE A 68 5.49 -7.17 -51.05
C ILE A 68 4.25 -6.32 -51.33
N GLU A 69 3.09 -6.75 -50.84
CA GLU A 69 1.83 -6.03 -51.03
C GLU A 69 1.85 -4.64 -50.38
N PRO A 70 1.24 -3.61 -51.00
CA PRO A 70 1.08 -2.27 -50.41
C PRO A 70 0.41 -2.28 -49.02
N ASN A 71 -0.46 -3.25 -48.76
CA ASN A 71 -1.12 -3.45 -47.48
C ASN A 71 -0.12 -3.75 -46.34
N PHE A 72 1.04 -4.31 -46.66
CA PHE A 72 2.12 -4.56 -45.69
C PHE A 72 2.63 -3.26 -45.06
N LEU A 73 2.79 -2.19 -45.84
CA LEU A 73 3.23 -0.88 -45.33
C LEU A 73 2.22 -0.31 -44.34
N VAL A 74 0.92 -0.42 -44.63
CA VAL A 74 -0.15 0.04 -43.74
C VAL A 74 -0.15 -0.78 -42.44
N VAL A 75 -0.09 -2.11 -42.52
CA VAL A 75 -0.02 -3.00 -41.34
C VAL A 75 1.23 -2.73 -40.49
N PHE A 76 2.37 -2.44 -41.14
CA PHE A 76 3.62 -2.11 -40.46
C PHE A 76 3.55 -0.77 -39.72
N ILE A 77 2.96 0.27 -40.32
CA ILE A 77 2.73 1.56 -39.67
C ILE A 77 1.76 1.39 -38.49
N THR A 78 0.66 0.65 -38.67
CA THR A 78 -0.30 0.38 -37.60
C THR A 78 0.34 -0.37 -36.42
N ALA A 79 1.18 -1.36 -36.69
CA ALA A 79 1.92 -2.08 -35.65
C ALA A 79 2.87 -1.15 -34.88
N ILE A 80 3.57 -0.26 -35.57
CA ILE A 80 4.44 0.74 -34.95
C ILE A 80 3.62 1.72 -34.09
N THR A 81 2.50 2.25 -34.59
CA THR A 81 1.60 3.13 -33.83
C THR A 81 1.04 2.46 -32.59
N LEU A 82 0.68 1.18 -32.65
CA LEU A 82 0.25 0.40 -31.49
C LEU A 82 1.38 0.21 -30.47
N ILE A 83 2.61 -0.02 -30.92
CA ILE A 83 3.79 -0.10 -30.04
C ILE A 83 4.04 1.27 -29.36
N PHE A 84 3.92 2.38 -30.09
CA PHE A 84 4.01 3.73 -29.53
C PHE A 84 2.92 4.00 -28.49
N SER A 85 1.66 3.69 -28.80
CA SER A 85 0.54 3.82 -27.87
C SER A 85 0.72 2.96 -26.62
N ALA A 86 1.28 1.74 -26.75
CA ALA A 86 1.60 0.87 -25.62
C ALA A 86 2.76 1.40 -24.75
N ILE A 87 3.73 2.09 -25.34
CA ILE A 87 4.88 2.69 -24.62
C ILE A 87 4.45 3.96 -23.86
N GLU A 88 3.65 4.84 -24.47
CA GLU A 88 3.08 6.02 -23.79
C GLU A 88 2.14 5.61 -22.66
N ASN A 89 1.25 4.65 -22.90
CA ASN A 89 0.38 4.09 -21.87
C ASN A 89 1.15 3.49 -20.69
N LYS A 90 2.35 2.92 -20.88
CA LYS A 90 3.15 2.38 -19.77
C LYS A 90 3.66 3.45 -18.82
N LYS A 91 4.04 4.62 -19.32
CA LYS A 91 4.55 5.73 -18.49
C LYS A 91 3.41 6.40 -17.71
N GLU A 92 2.30 6.69 -18.38
CA GLU A 92 1.12 7.29 -17.74
C GLU A 92 0.42 6.32 -16.79
N ARG A 93 0.30 5.03 -17.13
CA ARG A 93 -0.24 4.03 -16.17
C ARG A 93 0.64 3.90 -14.94
N LYS A 94 1.96 3.88 -15.07
CA LYS A 94 2.85 3.80 -13.90
C LYS A 94 2.75 5.06 -13.03
N TYR A 95 2.60 6.23 -13.63
CA TYR A 95 2.41 7.49 -12.91
C TYR A 95 1.04 7.53 -12.20
N ASN A 96 -0.06 7.31 -12.93
CA ASN A 96 -1.41 7.28 -12.38
C ASN A 96 -1.63 6.14 -11.38
N PHE A 97 -1.03 4.97 -11.60
CA PHE A 97 -1.06 3.86 -10.66
C PHE A 97 -0.36 4.22 -9.36
N ASN A 98 0.84 4.83 -9.40
CA ASN A 98 1.55 5.24 -8.19
C ASN A 98 0.82 6.37 -7.44
N LEU A 99 0.18 7.30 -8.17
CA LEU A 99 -0.59 8.41 -7.59
C LEU A 99 -1.89 7.90 -6.93
N ASN A 100 -2.60 6.99 -7.59
CA ASN A 100 -3.79 6.33 -7.06
C ASN A 100 -3.45 5.42 -5.86
N LEU A 101 -2.30 4.72 -5.92
CA LEU A 101 -1.83 3.90 -4.81
C LEU A 101 -1.45 4.76 -3.60
N LYS A 102 -0.79 5.91 -3.83
CA LYS A 102 -0.45 6.87 -2.76
C LYS A 102 -1.71 7.38 -2.06
N ASN A 103 -2.65 7.93 -2.83
CA ASN A 103 -3.90 8.44 -2.29
C ASN A 103 -4.66 7.32 -1.56
N SER A 104 -4.61 6.09 -2.10
CA SER A 104 -5.21 4.92 -1.45
C SER A 104 -4.56 4.60 -0.09
N VAL A 105 -3.23 4.61 0.05
CA VAL A 105 -2.58 4.25 1.33
C VAL A 105 -2.79 5.33 2.39
N GLU A 106 -2.67 6.61 2.04
CA GLU A 106 -2.90 7.73 2.96
C GLU A 106 -4.35 7.76 3.44
N GLU A 107 -5.31 7.62 2.52
CA GLU A 107 -6.74 7.56 2.84
C GLU A 107 -7.06 6.35 3.72
N LYS A 108 -6.54 5.16 3.39
CA LYS A 108 -6.77 3.95 4.19
C LYS A 108 -6.14 4.06 5.58
N ALA A 109 -4.94 4.63 5.69
CA ALA A 109 -4.31 4.86 6.99
C ALA A 109 -5.11 5.83 7.86
N ALA A 110 -5.59 6.94 7.28
CA ALA A 110 -6.44 7.89 8.00
C ALA A 110 -7.76 7.27 8.48
N ILE A 111 -8.41 6.44 7.64
CA ILE A 111 -9.61 5.70 8.02
C ILE A 111 -9.33 4.73 9.17
N VAL A 112 -8.22 3.98 9.09
CA VAL A 112 -7.82 3.05 10.17
C VAL A 112 -7.59 3.82 11.46
N ILE A 113 -6.83 4.93 11.44
CA ILE A 113 -6.59 5.78 12.62
C ILE A 113 -7.90 6.26 13.24
N GLY A 114 -8.81 6.82 12.43
CA GLY A 114 -10.10 7.30 12.93
C GLY A 114 -10.90 6.20 13.63
N LYS A 115 -10.88 4.98 13.08
CA LYS A 115 -11.59 3.84 13.67
C LYS A 115 -10.88 3.22 14.88
N LEU A 116 -9.55 3.29 14.98
CA LEU A 116 -8.83 2.92 16.20
C LEU A 116 -9.30 3.78 17.38
N PHE A 117 -9.48 5.09 17.19
CA PHE A 117 -10.02 5.98 18.23
C PHE A 117 -11.45 5.65 18.62
N ILE A 118 -12.31 5.29 17.66
CA ILE A 118 -13.69 4.84 17.96
C ILE A 118 -13.65 3.60 18.86
N MET A 119 -12.80 2.62 18.55
CA MET A 119 -12.69 1.39 19.33
C MET A 119 -12.10 1.59 20.73
N MET A 120 -11.16 2.53 20.87
CA MET A 120 -10.66 2.97 22.17
C MET A 120 -11.77 3.68 22.97
N ASN A 121 -12.61 4.48 22.33
CA ASN A 121 -13.76 5.09 22.99
C ASN A 121 -14.78 4.04 23.44
N ASP A 122 -14.95 2.96 22.67
CA ASP A 122 -15.82 1.85 23.06
C ASP A 122 -15.31 1.12 24.31
N SER A 123 -14.00 0.89 24.43
CA SER A 123 -13.44 0.28 25.66
C SER A 123 -13.70 1.14 26.89
N GLN A 124 -13.62 2.47 26.73
CA GLN A 124 -13.96 3.42 27.79
C GLN A 124 -15.45 3.35 28.14
N ASN A 125 -16.34 3.23 27.14
CA ASN A 125 -17.78 3.11 27.38
C ASN A 125 -18.14 1.81 28.12
N TYR A 126 -17.51 0.67 27.79
CA TYR A 126 -17.70 -0.58 28.52
C TYR A 126 -17.24 -0.42 29.98
N LEU A 127 -16.05 0.14 30.22
CA LEU A 127 -15.53 0.38 31.56
C LEU A 127 -16.44 1.31 32.37
N GLN A 128 -16.87 2.41 31.77
CA GLN A 128 -17.77 3.36 32.42
C GLN A 128 -19.09 2.71 32.81
N THR A 129 -19.62 1.84 31.95
CA THR A 129 -20.85 1.09 32.22
C THR A 129 -20.70 0.15 33.41
N ILE A 130 -19.57 -0.56 33.55
CA ILE A 130 -19.28 -1.38 34.74
C ILE A 130 -19.25 -0.51 36.01
N LYS A 131 -18.61 0.67 35.94
CA LYS A 131 -18.56 1.63 37.05
C LYS A 131 -19.95 2.18 37.42
N ASP A 132 -20.78 2.42 36.42
CA ASP A 132 -22.15 2.92 36.62
C ASP A 132 -23.05 1.85 37.26
N ILE A 133 -22.88 0.58 36.89
CA ILE A 133 -23.53 -0.55 37.57
C ILE A 133 -23.12 -0.62 39.04
N LYS A 134 -21.81 -0.54 39.34
CA LYS A 134 -21.33 -0.49 40.73
C LYS A 134 -21.97 0.67 41.50
N ASN A 135 -21.95 1.87 40.93
CA ASN A 135 -22.57 3.06 41.53
C ASN A 135 -24.08 2.88 41.76
N ALA A 136 -24.77 2.17 40.86
CA ALA A 136 -26.19 1.88 40.98
C ALA A 136 -26.49 0.91 42.14
N ILE A 137 -25.63 -0.10 42.33
CA ILE A 137 -25.69 -1.03 43.47
C ILE A 137 -25.50 -0.26 44.78
N GLU A 138 -24.40 0.50 44.91
CA GLU A 138 -24.07 1.23 46.14
C GLU A 138 -25.11 2.28 46.53
N LYS A 139 -25.74 2.93 45.53
CA LYS A 139 -26.73 3.99 45.75
C LYS A 139 -28.17 3.46 45.79
N ASN A 140 -28.38 2.16 45.63
CA ASN A 140 -29.70 1.55 45.45
C ASN A 140 -30.56 2.28 44.40
N LYS A 141 -29.96 2.57 43.24
CA LYS A 141 -30.62 3.22 42.11
C LYS A 141 -30.73 2.25 40.95
N LYS A 142 -31.74 2.44 40.09
CA LYS A 142 -31.86 1.69 38.84
C LYS A 142 -30.80 2.16 37.85
N PHE A 143 -29.98 1.24 37.37
CA PHE A 143 -29.05 1.48 36.26
C PHE A 143 -29.83 1.69 34.95
N VAL A 144 -29.37 2.63 34.14
CA VAL A 144 -29.85 2.89 32.78
C VAL A 144 -28.63 2.97 31.89
N ASP A 145 -28.58 2.12 30.85
CA ASP A 145 -27.48 2.10 29.89
C ASP A 145 -27.54 3.36 29.00
N MET A 146 -26.88 4.43 29.45
CA MET A 146 -26.78 5.68 28.70
C MET A 146 -25.83 5.57 27.51
N ASN A 147 -24.92 4.60 27.52
CA ASN A 147 -23.89 4.42 26.50
C ASN A 147 -24.34 3.49 25.37
N ASN A 148 -25.55 2.93 25.46
CA ASN A 148 -26.16 2.03 24.46
C ASN A 148 -25.21 0.89 24.04
N VAL A 149 -24.55 0.32 25.03
CA VAL A 149 -23.48 -0.68 24.88
C VAL A 149 -23.99 -1.97 24.21
N LEU A 150 -25.29 -2.22 24.26
CA LEU A 150 -25.95 -3.37 23.62
C LEU A 150 -26.18 -3.22 22.10
N SER A 151 -25.98 -2.05 21.51
CA SER A 151 -26.13 -1.85 20.06
C SER A 151 -24.92 -2.37 19.27
N LEU A 152 -24.74 -3.69 19.26
CA LEU A 152 -23.55 -4.41 18.75
C LEU A 152 -23.35 -4.38 17.22
N ASP A 153 -24.35 -3.98 16.44
CA ASP A 153 -24.30 -4.12 14.97
C ASP A 153 -23.39 -3.10 14.28
N LEU A 154 -23.34 -1.86 14.77
CA LEU A 154 -22.45 -0.82 14.23
C LEU A 154 -20.98 -1.16 14.54
N LEU A 155 -20.73 -1.68 15.73
CA LEU A 155 -19.38 -2.00 16.22
C LEU A 155 -18.75 -3.18 15.49
N LYS A 156 -19.54 -4.21 15.15
CA LYS A 156 -19.04 -5.35 14.35
C LYS A 156 -18.62 -4.90 12.96
N LYS A 157 -19.45 -4.10 12.29
CA LYS A 157 -19.17 -3.59 10.94
C LYS A 157 -17.91 -2.73 10.90
N ASP A 158 -17.69 -1.91 11.93
CA ASP A 158 -16.49 -1.09 12.02
C ASP A 158 -15.22 -1.91 12.24
N ARG A 159 -15.26 -2.95 13.09
CA ARG A 159 -14.14 -3.88 13.30
C ARG A 159 -13.79 -4.68 12.05
N GLU A 160 -14.78 -5.18 11.31
CA GLU A 160 -14.58 -5.93 10.08
C GLU A 160 -13.91 -5.08 8.98
N LEU A 161 -14.35 -3.82 8.84
CA LEU A 161 -13.78 -2.90 7.87
C LEU A 161 -12.33 -2.54 8.21
N VAL A 162 -12.01 -2.25 9.47
CA VAL A 162 -10.63 -1.98 9.91
C VAL A 162 -9.76 -3.20 9.74
N GLY A 163 -10.23 -4.37 10.19
CA GLY A 163 -9.50 -5.63 10.05
C GLY A 163 -9.14 -5.90 8.59
N SER A 164 -10.07 -5.64 7.66
CA SER A 164 -9.83 -5.78 6.22
C SER A 164 -8.74 -4.82 5.72
N TYR A 165 -8.77 -3.54 6.10
CA TYR A 165 -7.73 -2.60 5.71
C TYR A 165 -6.37 -2.94 6.31
N ILE A 166 -6.33 -3.37 7.57
CA ILE A 166 -5.09 -3.77 8.22
C ILE A 166 -4.50 -4.99 7.51
N VAL A 167 -5.29 -6.03 7.25
CA VAL A 167 -4.81 -7.24 6.57
C VAL A 167 -4.28 -6.93 5.17
N ILE A 168 -4.98 -6.09 4.41
CA ILE A 168 -4.62 -5.81 3.01
C ILE A 168 -3.43 -4.85 2.89
N TYR A 169 -3.37 -3.80 3.71
CA TYR A 169 -2.43 -2.69 3.52
C TYR A 169 -1.37 -2.57 4.61
N PHE A 170 -1.66 -3.02 5.84
CA PHE A 170 -0.84 -2.72 7.00
C PHE A 170 -0.41 -3.94 7.82
N SER A 171 -0.59 -5.15 7.27
CA SER A 171 -0.43 -6.42 7.98
C SER A 171 0.96 -6.53 8.62
N GLN A 172 1.99 -6.20 7.85
CA GLN A 172 3.39 -6.27 8.27
C GLN A 172 3.76 -5.27 9.38
N TYR A 173 2.91 -4.26 9.61
CA TYR A 173 3.22 -3.15 10.51
C TYR A 173 2.43 -3.22 11.82
N ILE A 174 1.14 -3.55 11.77
CA ILE A 174 0.25 -3.37 12.93
C ILE A 174 -0.71 -4.54 13.20
N GLN A 175 -0.66 -5.64 12.42
CA GLN A 175 -1.63 -6.74 12.59
C GLN A 175 -1.59 -7.38 13.98
N ASN A 176 -0.40 -7.56 14.55
CA ASN A 176 -0.25 -8.16 15.88
C ASN A 176 -0.84 -7.24 16.96
N ASP A 177 -0.51 -5.94 16.91
CA ASP A 177 -1.03 -4.95 17.86
C ASP A 177 -2.55 -4.80 17.72
N TRP A 178 -3.08 -4.87 16.50
CA TRP A 178 -4.51 -4.88 16.22
C TRP A 178 -5.22 -6.08 16.86
N ASN A 179 -4.71 -7.29 16.66
CA ASN A 179 -5.30 -8.49 17.27
C ASN A 179 -5.30 -8.40 18.80
N LEU A 180 -4.19 -7.93 19.39
CA LEU A 180 -4.10 -7.71 20.83
C LEU A 180 -5.11 -6.68 21.33
N MET A 181 -5.30 -5.57 20.59
CA MET A 181 -6.29 -4.55 20.93
C MET A 181 -7.71 -5.12 20.90
N VAL A 182 -8.05 -5.86 19.83
CA VAL A 182 -9.37 -6.50 19.69
C VAL A 182 -9.64 -7.49 20.82
N ASP A 183 -8.66 -8.33 21.17
CA ASP A 183 -8.79 -9.28 22.27
C ASP A 183 -9.04 -8.59 23.61
N LYS A 184 -8.32 -7.49 23.90
CA LYS A 184 -8.52 -6.70 25.12
C LYS A 184 -9.89 -6.03 25.15
N ILE A 185 -10.33 -5.42 24.05
CA ILE A 185 -11.68 -4.83 23.94
C ILE A 185 -12.74 -5.90 24.20
N ASN A 186 -12.59 -7.09 23.63
CA ASN A 186 -13.53 -8.19 23.83
C ASN A 186 -13.60 -8.66 25.29
N LYS A 187 -12.47 -8.65 26.01
CA LYS A 187 -12.44 -8.96 27.45
C LYS A 187 -13.23 -7.94 28.27
N ILE A 188 -13.01 -6.64 28.05
CA ILE A 188 -13.77 -5.59 28.73
C ILE A 188 -15.26 -5.68 28.36
N GLY A 189 -15.57 -5.92 27.07
CA GLY A 189 -16.94 -6.12 26.60
C GLY A 189 -17.63 -7.30 27.28
N THR A 190 -16.92 -8.41 27.48
CA THR A 190 -17.43 -9.60 28.19
C THR A 190 -17.71 -9.28 29.66
N ASN A 191 -16.77 -8.65 30.34
CA ASN A 191 -16.93 -8.19 31.73
C ASN A 191 -18.16 -7.28 31.89
N CYS A 192 -18.32 -6.33 30.96
CA CYS A 192 -19.47 -5.43 30.93
C CYS A 192 -20.78 -6.18 30.72
N SER A 193 -20.83 -7.09 29.75
CA SER A 193 -22.03 -7.89 29.45
C SER A 193 -22.43 -8.77 30.64
N MET A 194 -21.46 -9.41 31.30
CA MET A 194 -21.70 -10.22 32.50
C MET A 194 -22.23 -9.38 33.66
N ALA A 195 -21.59 -8.26 33.98
CA ALA A 195 -22.03 -7.36 35.05
C ALA A 195 -23.45 -6.84 34.79
N MET A 196 -23.74 -6.44 33.55
CA MET A 196 -25.03 -5.89 33.18
C MET A 196 -26.15 -6.92 33.18
N THR A 197 -25.89 -8.14 32.68
CA THR A 197 -26.86 -9.24 32.70
C THR A 197 -27.19 -9.64 34.12
N ASN A 198 -26.17 -9.88 34.96
CA ASN A 198 -26.37 -10.23 36.37
C ASN A 198 -27.08 -9.11 37.14
N TYR A 199 -26.76 -7.85 36.88
CA TYR A 199 -27.47 -6.73 37.49
C TYR A 199 -28.95 -6.71 37.11
N ASN A 200 -29.27 -6.85 35.82
CA ASN A 200 -30.64 -6.80 35.32
C ASN A 200 -31.49 -7.98 35.84
N GLU A 201 -30.94 -9.18 35.87
CA GLU A 201 -31.62 -10.38 36.36
C GLU A 201 -31.90 -10.31 37.87
N ASN A 202 -31.00 -9.68 38.62
CA ASN A 202 -31.03 -9.71 40.08
C ASN A 202 -31.41 -8.36 40.72
N TYR A 203 -31.74 -7.33 39.94
CA TYR A 203 -31.95 -5.96 40.41
C TYR A 203 -32.83 -5.85 41.67
N ASN A 204 -33.95 -6.58 41.69
CA ASN A 204 -34.90 -6.56 42.81
C ASN A 204 -34.38 -7.26 44.07
N LEU A 205 -33.35 -8.10 43.94
CA LEU A 205 -32.79 -8.94 45.01
C LEU A 205 -31.46 -8.42 45.54
N ILE A 206 -30.72 -7.62 44.77
CA ILE A 206 -29.35 -7.14 45.09
C ILE A 206 -29.23 -6.50 46.48
N ASN A 207 -30.27 -5.80 46.95
CA ASN A 207 -30.26 -5.13 48.26
C ASN A 207 -30.98 -5.92 49.36
N THR A 208 -31.30 -7.19 49.10
CA THR A 208 -31.91 -8.09 50.08
C THR A 208 -30.83 -8.72 50.95
N ALA A 209 -31.05 -8.77 52.26
CA ALA A 209 -30.11 -9.39 53.18
C ALA A 209 -29.84 -10.86 52.82
N GLY A 210 -28.56 -11.22 52.70
CA GLY A 210 -28.12 -12.58 52.37
C GLY A 210 -28.15 -12.94 50.88
N PHE A 211 -28.48 -11.99 49.98
CA PHE A 211 -28.31 -12.20 48.55
C PHE A 211 -26.82 -12.10 48.17
N GLU A 212 -26.29 -13.13 47.51
CA GLU A 212 -24.94 -13.15 46.97
C GLU A 212 -25.00 -13.44 45.46
N ASN A 213 -24.27 -12.65 44.67
CA ASN A 213 -24.05 -12.91 43.26
C ASN A 213 -22.56 -12.73 43.00
N GLU A 214 -21.87 -13.82 42.65
CA GLU A 214 -20.41 -13.84 42.49
C GLU A 214 -19.89 -12.76 41.53
N THR A 215 -20.60 -12.50 40.43
CA THR A 215 -20.20 -11.49 39.44
C THR A 215 -20.32 -10.06 40.01
N LEU A 216 -21.42 -9.76 40.69
CA LEU A 216 -21.66 -8.44 41.27
C LEU A 216 -20.84 -8.20 42.55
N SER A 217 -20.60 -9.24 43.34
CA SER A 217 -19.73 -9.20 44.52
C SER A 217 -18.26 -8.94 44.15
N ASN A 218 -17.81 -9.41 42.98
CA ASN A 218 -16.46 -9.21 42.47
C ASN A 218 -16.31 -7.97 41.56
N ILE A 219 -17.32 -7.10 41.48
CA ILE A 219 -17.35 -5.96 40.54
C ILE A 219 -16.15 -5.02 40.69
N ASP A 220 -15.60 -4.88 41.91
CA ASP A 220 -14.40 -4.08 42.16
C ASP A 220 -13.15 -4.63 41.48
N ASN A 221 -12.98 -5.95 41.49
CA ASN A 221 -11.89 -6.60 40.79
C ASN A 221 -12.09 -6.49 39.27
N THR A 222 -13.33 -6.68 38.80
CA THR A 222 -13.69 -6.49 37.39
C THR A 222 -13.39 -5.06 36.90
N ILE A 223 -13.65 -4.04 37.72
CA ILE A 223 -13.31 -2.64 37.39
C ILE A 223 -11.79 -2.48 37.27
N LYS A 224 -11.02 -2.93 38.27
CA LYS A 224 -9.54 -2.82 38.24
C LYS A 224 -8.92 -3.51 37.04
N GLU A 225 -9.36 -4.73 36.74
CA GLU A 225 -8.89 -5.47 35.56
C GLU A 225 -9.25 -4.72 34.26
N SER A 226 -10.46 -4.17 34.19
CA SER A 226 -10.92 -3.42 33.02
C SER A 226 -10.21 -2.07 32.85
N GLU A 227 -9.78 -1.43 33.95
CA GLU A 227 -8.94 -0.22 33.92
C GLU A 227 -7.57 -0.52 33.30
N ILE A 228 -6.90 -1.58 33.77
CA ILE A 228 -5.60 -2.01 33.23
C ILE A 228 -5.73 -2.31 31.73
N LEU A 229 -6.74 -3.10 31.34
CA LEU A 229 -6.96 -3.42 29.93
C LEU A 229 -7.23 -2.16 29.08
N ASN A 230 -7.95 -1.19 29.63
CA ASN A 230 -8.27 0.06 28.92
C ASN A 230 -7.04 0.96 28.75
N GLU A 231 -6.13 1.00 29.72
CA GLU A 231 -4.83 1.68 29.60
C GLU A 231 -3.97 1.02 28.51
N GLU A 232 -3.88 -0.32 28.51
CA GLU A 232 -3.15 -1.06 27.47
C GLU A 232 -3.75 -0.83 26.06
N ILE A 233 -5.08 -0.69 25.95
CA ILE A 233 -5.75 -0.34 24.69
C ILE A 233 -5.35 1.06 24.22
N TYR A 234 -5.24 2.03 25.13
CA TYR A 234 -4.77 3.39 24.81
C TYR A 234 -3.34 3.36 24.26
N GLU A 235 -2.44 2.63 24.93
CA GLU A 235 -1.05 2.48 24.49
C GLU A 235 -0.94 1.81 23.10
N LEU A 236 -1.70 0.75 22.87
CA LEU A 236 -1.77 0.07 21.56
C LEU A 236 -2.31 0.99 20.47
N THR A 237 -3.34 1.79 20.78
CA THR A 237 -3.93 2.77 19.87
C THR A 237 -2.90 3.81 19.45
N GLU A 238 -2.20 4.39 20.41
CA GLU A 238 -1.16 5.40 20.17
C GLU A 238 0.02 4.83 19.38
N LYS A 239 0.48 3.63 19.73
CA LYS A 239 1.54 2.92 19.00
C LYS A 239 1.15 2.71 17.54
N MET A 240 -0.01 2.13 17.27
CA MET A 240 -0.47 1.86 15.90
C MET A 240 -0.68 3.15 15.10
N LYS A 241 -1.27 4.20 15.72
CA LYS A 241 -1.40 5.52 15.10
C LYS A 241 -0.04 6.06 14.66
N ASN A 242 0.95 6.04 15.56
CA ASN A 242 2.28 6.58 15.27
C ASN A 242 2.98 5.79 14.15
N THR A 243 2.82 4.45 14.12
CA THR A 243 3.32 3.62 13.01
C THR A 243 2.65 3.96 11.68
N LEU A 244 1.32 4.16 11.66
CA LEU A 244 0.62 4.54 10.44
C LEU A 244 1.02 5.95 9.97
N LEU A 245 1.20 6.89 10.88
CA LEU A 245 1.70 8.24 10.56
C LEU A 245 3.13 8.19 9.99
N SER A 246 4.01 7.36 10.54
CA SER A 246 5.37 7.22 10.00
C SER A 246 5.36 6.63 8.58
N ILE A 247 4.45 5.70 8.29
CA ILE A 247 4.28 5.13 6.94
C ILE A 247 3.82 6.21 5.95
N ILE A 248 2.89 7.08 6.36
CA ILE A 248 2.44 8.23 5.54
C ILE A 248 3.62 9.16 5.24
N VAL A 249 4.45 9.48 6.24
CA VAL A 249 5.62 10.37 6.07
C VAL A 249 6.69 9.72 5.18
N GLU A 250 7.00 8.44 5.38
CA GLU A 250 7.99 7.72 4.59
C GLU A 250 7.58 7.61 3.12
N ASN A 251 6.30 7.33 2.85
CA ASN A 251 5.76 7.32 1.48
C ASN A 251 5.85 8.70 0.82
N ASN A 252 5.66 9.77 1.57
CA ASN A 252 5.82 11.13 1.06
C ASN A 252 7.27 11.49 0.73
N ASN A 253 8.23 11.06 1.55
CA ASN A 253 9.65 11.33 1.34
C ASN A 253 10.24 10.54 0.16
N LYS A 254 9.93 9.23 0.06
CA LYS A 254 10.36 8.38 -1.07
C LYS A 254 9.89 8.92 -2.43
N MET A 255 8.74 9.57 -2.46
CA MET A 255 8.23 10.20 -3.67
C MET A 255 9.01 11.47 -4.01
N LYS A 256 9.27 12.36 -3.06
CA LYS A 256 10.07 13.58 -3.31
C LYS A 256 11.44 13.25 -3.89
N GLU A 257 12.13 12.25 -3.35
CA GLU A 257 13.44 11.81 -3.85
C GLU A 257 13.40 11.24 -5.28
N LYS A 258 12.26 10.68 -5.69
CA LYS A 258 12.06 10.10 -7.02
C LYS A 258 11.68 11.11 -8.10
N TYR A 259 11.29 12.33 -7.71
CA TYR A 259 10.96 13.43 -8.64
C TYR A 259 11.98 14.58 -8.63
N ILE A 260 12.97 14.54 -7.73
CA ILE A 260 14.08 15.51 -7.67
C ILE A 260 15.35 14.97 -8.38
N ASN A 261 15.41 13.68 -8.71
CA ASN A 261 16.44 13.05 -9.55
C ASN A 261 15.90 12.69 -10.94
#